data_AF-A0A6G1HHJ2-F1
#
_entry.id   AF-A0A6G1HHJ2-F1
#
_cell.length_a   1.000
_cell.length_b   1.000
_cell.length_c   1.000
_cell.angle_alpha   90.00
_cell.angle_beta   90.00
_cell.angle_gamma   90.00
#
_symmetry.space_group_name_H-M   'P 1'
#
loop_
_entity.id
_entity.type
_entity.pdbx_description
1 polymer ?
#
loop_
_entity_poly.entity_id
_entity_poly.type
_entity_poly.pdbx_seq_one_letter_code
_entity_poly.pdbx_strand_id
1 'polypeptide(L)' 'MCQYEDIHYGCLHHKLRLIKHCHFARNDPHHACFGAWTVGRTWSLPCEHC' A
#
# COMPACT_ATOMS: atom_id res chain seq x y z
N MET A 1 3.03 4.37 -11.71
CA MET A 1 2.65 4.75 -10.33
C MET A 1 2.77 3.55 -9.41
N CYS A 2 3.12 3.79 -8.15
CA CYS A 2 3.12 2.78 -7.10
C CYS A 2 1.65 2.41 -6.79
N GLN A 3 1.34 1.14 -6.51
CA GLN A 3 0.00 0.74 -6.07
C GLN A 3 0.06 0.22 -4.65
N TYR A 4 -0.85 0.71 -3.83
CA TYR A 4 -1.04 0.30 -2.45
C TYR A 4 -2.34 -0.47 -2.31
N GLU A 5 -2.36 -1.33 -1.31
CA GLU A 5 -3.55 -1.89 -0.73
C GLU A 5 -3.83 -1.17 0.58
N ASP A 6 -5.10 -0.85 0.76
CA ASP A 6 -5.63 -0.17 1.91
C ASP A 6 -6.26 -1.19 2.86
N ILE A 7 -5.74 -1.33 4.07
CA ILE A 7 -6.13 -2.38 5.02
C ILE A 7 -6.83 -1.73 6.21
N HIS A 8 -8.09 -2.10 6.40
CA HIS A 8 -8.93 -1.68 7.52
C HIS A 8 -9.08 -2.85 8.50
N TYR A 9 -8.39 -2.77 9.63
CA TYR A 9 -8.46 -3.80 10.68
C TYR A 9 -9.74 -3.67 11.50
N GLY A 10 -10.24 -4.79 12.03
CA GLY A 10 -11.40 -4.79 12.92
C GLY A 10 -11.20 -4.00 14.22
N CYS A 11 -9.95 -3.78 14.63
CA CYS A 11 -9.57 -2.96 15.78
C CYS A 11 -9.47 -1.45 15.47
N LEU A 12 -10.07 -0.98 14.37
CA LEU A 12 -9.97 0.40 13.85
C LEU A 12 -8.58 0.85 13.36
N HIS A 13 -7.56 -0.02 13.36
CA HIS A 13 -6.29 0.34 12.74
C HIS A 13 -6.41 0.41 11.22
N HIS A 14 -5.59 1.29 10.64
CA HIS A 14 -5.49 1.51 9.21
C HIS A 14 -4.03 1.34 8.78
N LYS A 15 -3.80 0.64 7.66
CA LYS A 15 -2.47 0.46 7.11
C LYS A 15 -2.49 0.49 5.59
N LEU A 16 -1.54 1.21 5.01
CA LEU A 16 -1.23 1.15 3.59
C LEU A 16 -0.08 0.17 3.35
N ARG A 17 -0.33 -0.88 2.56
CA ARG A 17 0.69 -1.86 2.16
C ARG A 17 1.01 -1.71 0.68
N LEU A 18 2.28 -1.57 0.32
CA LEU A 18 2.69 -1.52 -1.07
C LEU A 18 2.49 -2.89 -1.74
N ILE A 19 1.70 -2.94 -2.81
CA ILE A 19 1.43 -4.17 -3.59
C ILE A 19 2.14 -4.16 -4.94
N LYS A 20 2.46 -2.98 -5.49
CA LYS A 20 3.16 -2.85 -6.77
C LYS A 20 4.07 -1.65 -6.79
N HIS A 21 5.35 -1.89 -7.05
CA HIS A 21 6.30 -0.83 -7.34
C HIS A 21 6.08 -0.26 -8.75
N CYS A 22 6.21 1.07 -8.88
CA CYS A 22 6.27 1.74 -10.18
C CYS A 22 7.55 1.35 -10.94
N HIS A 23 7.67 1.73 -12.22
CA HIS A 23 8.85 1.39 -13.02
C HIS A 23 10.15 1.92 -12.39
N PHE A 24 10.14 3.13 -11.85
CA PHE A 24 11.32 3.74 -11.22
C PHE A 24 11.66 3.11 -9.86
N ALA A 25 10.68 2.88 -9.00
CA ALA A 25 10.86 2.26 -7.68
C ALA A 25 11.31 0.80 -7.73
N ARG A 26 11.17 0.12 -8.87
CA ARG A 26 11.75 -1.22 -9.08
C ARG A 26 13.27 -1.16 -9.20
N ASN A 27 13.81 -0.05 -9.69
CA ASN A 27 15.23 0.10 -9.99
C ASN A 27 15.96 0.93 -8.92
N ASP A 28 15.24 1.77 -8.17
CA ASP A 28 15.80 2.59 -7.08
C ASP A 28 15.06 2.32 -5.76
N PRO A 29 15.70 1.65 -4.77
CA PRO A 29 15.10 1.37 -3.47
C PRO A 29 14.70 2.61 -2.68
N HIS A 30 15.34 3.75 -2.96
CA HIS A 30 15.07 5.03 -2.30
C HIS A 30 14.06 5.89 -3.08
N HIS A 31 13.39 5.33 -4.08
CA HIS A 31 12.46 6.08 -4.90
C HIS A 31 11.24 6.49 -4.08
N ALA A 32 11.21 7.75 -3.67
CA ALA A 32 10.03 8.35 -3.10
C ALA A 32 9.01 8.61 -4.22
N CYS A 33 7.98 7.76 -4.29
CA CYS A 33 6.77 7.98 -5.09
C CYS A 33 6.00 9.19 -4.50
N PHE A 34 6.52 10.43 -4.61
CA PHE A 34 5.93 11.67 -4.07
C PHE A 34 4.59 12.01 -4.76
N GLY A 35 3.50 11.37 -4.32
CA GLY A 35 2.15 11.57 -4.86
C GLY A 35 1.84 10.77 -6.14
N ALA A 36 2.80 9.99 -6.67
CA ALA A 36 2.58 9.11 -7.82
C ALA A 36 2.15 7.70 -7.39
N TRP A 37 1.09 7.60 -6.58
CA TRP A 37 0.56 6.34 -6.09
C TRP A 37 -0.96 6.28 -6.10
N THR A 38 -1.51 5.06 -6.14
CA THR A 38 -2.95 4.80 -6.13
C THR A 38 -3.29 3.64 -5.19
N VAL A 39 -4.50 3.65 -4.64
CA VAL A 39 -5.06 2.48 -3.94
C VAL A 39 -5.69 1.56 -4.97
N GLY A 40 -5.11 0.39 -5.17
CA GLY A 40 -5.59 -0.59 -6.14
C GLY A 40 -6.70 -1.48 -5.59
N ARG A 41 -6.71 -1.69 -4.27
CA ARG A 41 -7.74 -2.47 -3.57
C ARG A 41 -7.83 -2.05 -2.11
N THR A 42 -9.02 -2.23 -1.54
CA THR A 42 -9.29 -2.06 -0.11
C THR A 42 -9.67 -3.39 0.48
N TRP A 43 -9.09 -3.72 1.63
CA TRP A 43 -9.37 -4.95 2.36
C TRP A 43 -9.85 -4.62 3.76
N SER A 44 -11.09 -5.02 4.07
CA SER A 44 -11.73 -4.80 5.36
C SER A 44 -11.78 -6.08 6.18
N LEU A 45 -11.54 -5.94 7.49
CA LEU A 45 -11.64 -7.01 8.49
C LEU A 45 -10.73 -8.22 8.21
N PRO A 46 -9.44 -8.03 7.90
CA PRO A 46 -8.55 -9.16 7.74
C PRO A 46 -8.36 -9.86 9.10
N CYS A 47 -8.31 -11.20 9.11
CA CYS A 47 -8.17 -12.04 10.31
C CYS A 47 -6.76 -11.94 10.97
N GLU A 48 -5.87 -11.15 10.38
CA GLU A 48 -4.50 -10.94 10.85
C GLU A 48 -4.48 -9.95 12.01
N HIS A 49 -3.68 -10.24 13.04
CA HIS A 49 -3.41 -9.30 14.13
C HIS A 49 -2.74 -8.05 13.55
N CYS A 50 -3.23 -6.88 13.96
CA CYS A 50 -2.65 -5.59 13.60
C CYS A 50 -1.19 -5.46 14.06
#